data_AF-A0AAW1TX46-F1
#
_entry.id   AF-A0AAW1TX46-F1
#
_cell.length_a   1.000
_cell.length_b   1.000
_cell.length_c   1.000
_cell.angle_alpha   90.00
_cell.angle_beta   90.00
_cell.angle_gamma   90.00
#
_symmetry.space_group_name_H-M   'P 1'
#
loop_
_entity.id
_entity.type
_entity.pdbx_description
1 polymer ?
#
loop_
_entity_poly.entity_id
_entity_poly.type
_entity_poly.pdbx_seq_one_letter_code
_entity_poly.pdbx_strand_id
1 'polypeptide(L)'
;MLVKDARIIWNSLKGIICVYKPADVKCSHVRHAILYKICSGLNDMQCRPPIDRVEILGPRYQLEDLHCSWANYLGTHTSGVLLLGLRTATKMAKYIRENKPTRAYRVKGVLGSATDTAYKDGKTVERTTWKHVKYVHIETLLSSMQASHQRKMFELCGVDIRSQTAYELAIQGPIRPTNSKIPVLYGIKCVHFEPPDFTLEIQCINENEMYLKSIIHEIGMKLHSSAHCTGLQCIRHSCFSLDDALLRKHWTLQDIVTNMERCNKIIKENKMDKKQEYASLQKIRTVQ
;
A
#
# COMPACT_ATOMS: atom_id res chain seq x y z
N MET A 1 -27.71 -9.19 11.47
CA MET A 1 -28.86 -8.51 12.11
C MET A 1 -28.69 -7.02 11.83
N LEU A 2 -29.58 -6.39 11.06
CA LEU A 2 -29.52 -4.95 10.75
C LEU A 2 -29.79 -4.16 12.02
N VAL A 3 -28.72 -3.77 12.70
CA VAL A 3 -28.79 -2.93 13.90
C VAL A 3 -29.32 -1.57 13.48
N LYS A 4 -30.53 -1.20 13.93
CA LYS A 4 -31.15 0.10 13.63
C LYS A 4 -30.71 1.21 14.58
N ASP A 5 -29.96 0.86 15.63
CA ASP A 5 -29.49 1.82 16.63
C ASP A 5 -28.09 2.35 16.29
N ALA A 6 -28.03 3.66 15.99
CA ALA A 6 -26.80 4.38 15.70
C ALA A 6 -25.76 4.27 16.84
N ARG A 7 -26.19 4.15 18.10
CA ARG A 7 -25.28 4.05 19.26
C ARG A 7 -24.51 2.74 19.26
N ILE A 8 -25.16 1.64 18.91
CA ILE A 8 -24.53 0.32 18.83
C ILE A 8 -23.50 0.34 17.69
N ILE A 9 -23.89 0.86 16.52
CA ILE A 9 -23.00 0.95 15.36
C ILE A 9 -21.80 1.84 15.67
N TRP A 10 -22.02 3.00 16.29
CA TRP A 10 -20.94 3.89 16.75
C TRP A 10 -19.92 3.19 17.65
N ASN A 11 -20.39 2.33 18.56
CA ASN A 11 -19.52 1.59 19.46
C ASN A 11 -18.73 0.49 18.76
N SER A 12 -19.27 -0.10 17.68
CA SER A 12 -18.58 -1.08 16.84
C SER A 12 -17.58 -0.47 15.84
N LEU A 13 -17.62 0.83 15.55
CA LEU A 13 -16.67 1.52 14.64
C LEU A 13 -15.27 1.73 15.25
N LYS A 14 -14.67 0.66 15.77
CA LYS A 14 -13.39 0.62 16.49
C LYS A 14 -12.43 -0.40 15.87
N GLY A 15 -12.29 -0.39 14.55
CA GLY A 15 -11.49 -1.37 13.81
C GLY A 15 -10.78 -0.78 12.60
N ILE A 16 -10.13 -1.68 11.88
CA ILE A 16 -9.53 -1.37 10.57
C ILE A 16 -10.52 -1.68 9.47
N ILE A 17 -10.56 -0.83 8.47
CA ILE A 17 -11.28 -1.06 7.22
C ILE A 17 -10.28 -1.08 6.08
N CYS A 18 -10.59 -1.88 5.07
CA CYS A 18 -9.85 -2.00 3.83
C CYS A 18 -10.68 -1.36 2.72
N VAL A 19 -10.15 -0.30 2.10
CA VAL A 19 -10.83 0.45 1.05
C VAL A 19 -9.97 0.47 -0.22
N TYR A 20 -10.63 0.43 -1.37
CA TYR A 20 -9.95 0.61 -2.64
C TYR A 20 -9.81 2.10 -2.94
N LYS A 21 -8.57 2.58 -3.00
CA LYS A 21 -8.25 3.93 -3.44
C LYS A 21 -8.13 3.95 -4.97
N PRO A 22 -8.90 4.79 -5.68
CA PRO A 22 -8.71 4.98 -7.13
C PRO A 22 -7.41 5.71 -7.46
N ALA A 23 -6.95 5.57 -8.70
CA ALA A 23 -5.84 6.35 -9.23
C ALA A 23 -6.17 7.85 -9.21
N ASP A 24 -5.15 8.68 -9.15
CA ASP A 24 -5.21 10.15 -9.24
C ASP A 24 -6.05 10.86 -8.15
N VAL A 25 -6.39 10.15 -7.06
CA VAL A 25 -7.08 10.68 -5.88
C VAL A 25 -6.13 10.69 -4.69
N LYS A 26 -6.12 11.74 -3.86
CA LYS A 26 -5.29 11.77 -2.64
C LYS A 26 -5.90 10.90 -1.53
N CYS A 27 -5.05 10.28 -0.70
CA CYS A 27 -5.52 9.51 0.48
C CYS A 27 -6.38 10.36 1.43
N SER A 28 -6.11 11.66 1.54
CA SER A 28 -6.91 12.60 2.34
C SER A 28 -8.36 12.71 1.86
N HIS A 29 -8.61 12.70 0.55
CA HIS A 29 -9.95 12.74 -0.02
C HIS A 29 -10.70 11.44 0.21
N VAL A 30 -10.04 10.28 0.09
CA VAL A 30 -10.65 8.98 0.42
C VAL A 30 -11.03 8.94 1.90
N ARG A 31 -10.12 9.36 2.79
CA ARG A 31 -10.38 9.47 4.23
C ARG A 31 -11.61 10.35 4.49
N HIS A 32 -11.64 11.56 3.94
CA HIS A 32 -12.74 12.50 4.16
C HIS A 32 -14.07 11.95 3.65
N ALA A 33 -14.09 11.35 2.45
CA ALA A 33 -15.30 10.77 1.88
C ALA A 33 -15.84 9.59 2.70
N ILE A 34 -14.96 8.72 3.22
CA ILE A 34 -15.36 7.63 4.12
C ILE A 34 -15.96 8.18 5.42
N LEU A 35 -15.29 9.14 6.06
CA LEU A 35 -15.80 9.74 7.30
C LEU A 35 -17.15 10.40 7.07
N TYR A 36 -17.31 11.13 5.96
CA TYR A 36 -18.56 11.76 5.59
C TYR A 36 -19.69 10.73 5.41
N LYS A 37 -19.43 9.61 4.73
CA LYS A 37 -20.42 8.54 4.54
C LYS A 37 -20.78 7.84 5.85
N ILE A 38 -19.83 7.67 6.76
CA ILE A 38 -20.11 7.14 8.10
C ILE A 38 -21.00 8.12 8.88
N CYS A 39 -20.65 9.41 8.94
CA CYS A 39 -21.45 10.42 9.64
C CYS A 39 -22.86 10.55 9.07
N SER A 40 -22.99 10.66 7.74
CA SER A 40 -24.28 10.69 7.05
C SER A 40 -25.10 9.45 7.40
N GLY A 41 -24.52 8.26 7.23
CA GLY A 41 -25.23 7.01 7.51
C GLY A 41 -25.66 6.85 8.96
N LEU A 42 -24.91 7.39 9.93
CA LEU A 42 -25.28 7.38 11.35
C LEU A 42 -26.42 8.37 11.65
N ASN A 43 -26.38 9.55 11.04
CA ASN A 43 -27.41 10.58 11.21
C ASN A 43 -28.73 10.18 10.52
N ASP A 44 -28.67 9.37 9.46
CA ASP A 44 -29.85 8.87 8.73
C ASP A 44 -30.60 7.73 9.47
N MET A 45 -30.05 7.18 10.56
CA MET A 45 -30.70 6.09 11.31
C MET A 45 -31.80 6.59 12.25
N GLN A 46 -32.82 5.74 12.46
CA GLN A 46 -33.90 6.00 13.39
C GLN A 46 -33.37 6.25 14.81
N CYS A 47 -33.51 7.50 15.25
CA CYS A 47 -33.17 7.92 16.59
C CYS A 47 -34.40 7.88 17.50
N ARG A 48 -34.18 7.60 18.79
CA ARG A 48 -35.23 7.72 19.82
C ARG A 48 -35.81 9.15 19.77
N PRO A 49 -37.14 9.33 19.85
CA PRO A 49 -37.72 10.68 19.87
C PRO A 49 -37.14 11.49 21.05
N PRO A 50 -36.82 12.77 20.84
CA PRO A 50 -36.34 13.64 21.90
C PRO A 50 -37.40 13.74 23.02
N ILE A 51 -36.92 13.80 24.27
CA ILE A 51 -37.76 14.09 25.43
C ILE A 51 -38.10 15.60 25.36
N ASP A 52 -39.33 15.99 25.65
CA ASP A 52 -39.87 17.38 25.57
C ASP A 52 -39.00 18.43 26.31
N ARG A 53 -37.91 18.84 25.66
CA ARG A 53 -37.08 19.99 25.98
C ARG A 53 -36.65 20.60 24.66
N VAL A 54 -36.87 21.90 24.49
CA VAL A 54 -36.45 22.63 23.29
C VAL A 54 -34.93 22.77 23.34
N GLU A 55 -34.23 22.04 22.47
CA GLU A 55 -32.80 22.21 22.22
C GLU A 55 -32.55 22.38 20.71
N ILE A 56 -31.63 23.28 20.36
CA ILE A 56 -31.12 23.43 19.00
C ILE A 56 -30.19 22.24 18.75
N LEU A 57 -30.73 21.15 18.21
CA LEU A 57 -29.96 19.94 17.90
C LEU A 57 -29.32 20.11 16.52
N GLY A 58 -28.01 20.42 16.49
CA GLY A 58 -27.18 20.21 15.32
C GLY A 58 -27.07 18.70 14.96
N PRO A 59 -26.40 18.35 13.84
CA PRO A 59 -26.18 16.94 13.49
C PRO A 59 -25.48 16.22 14.65
N ARG A 60 -26.01 15.05 15.04
CA ARG A 60 -25.57 14.31 16.23
C ARG A 60 -24.15 13.77 16.11
N TYR A 61 -23.77 13.33 14.91
CA TYR A 61 -22.42 12.86 14.60
C TYR A 61 -21.76 13.79 13.60
N GLN A 62 -20.64 14.38 14.02
CA GLN A 62 -19.84 15.29 13.22
C GLN A 62 -18.55 14.62 12.77
N LEU A 63 -17.92 15.17 11.73
CA LEU A 63 -16.65 14.63 11.21
C LEU A 63 -15.53 14.70 12.25
N GLU A 64 -15.59 15.68 13.15
CA GLU A 64 -14.63 15.92 14.23
C GLU A 64 -14.64 14.81 15.28
N ASP A 65 -15.80 14.16 15.47
CA ASP A 65 -15.97 13.02 16.39
C ASP A 65 -15.28 11.74 15.89
N LEU A 66 -14.94 11.68 14.60
CA LEU A 66 -14.35 10.51 13.94
C LEU A 66 -12.88 10.72 13.60
N HIS A 67 -12.01 10.18 14.45
CA HIS A 67 -10.60 10.08 14.12
C HIS A 67 -10.32 8.92 13.17
N CYS A 68 -9.57 9.19 12.10
CA CYS A 68 -9.15 8.19 11.12
C CYS A 68 -7.68 8.37 10.74
N SER A 69 -6.93 7.27 10.79
CA SER A 69 -5.49 7.22 10.45
C SER A 69 -5.23 6.10 9.45
N TRP A 70 -4.39 6.33 8.46
CA TRP A 70 -4.01 5.31 7.48
C TRP A 70 -2.90 4.40 8.01
N ALA A 71 -3.03 3.10 7.78
CA ALA A 71 -1.98 2.12 8.10
C ALA A 71 -0.92 2.04 6.99
N ASN A 72 -1.32 2.29 5.74
CA ASN A 72 -0.42 2.44 4.61
C ASN A 72 -0.70 3.74 3.86
N TYR A 73 0.35 4.32 3.28
CA TYR A 73 0.21 5.49 2.42
C TYR A 73 0.38 5.05 0.97
N LEU A 74 -0.56 5.48 0.13
CA LEU A 74 -0.50 5.38 -1.32
C LEU A 74 -0.37 6.79 -1.89
N GLY A 75 0.55 6.98 -2.84
CA GLY A 75 0.68 8.26 -3.55
C GLY A 75 -0.56 8.59 -4.37
N THR A 76 -0.60 9.81 -4.91
CA THR A 76 -1.76 10.30 -5.69
C THR A 76 -2.04 9.37 -6.87
N HIS A 77 -1.02 8.96 -7.61
CA HIS A 77 -1.14 8.16 -8.83
C HIS A 77 -1.30 6.66 -8.54
N THR A 78 -1.03 6.25 -7.30
CA THR A 78 -1.11 4.86 -6.87
C THR A 78 -2.55 4.49 -6.48
N SER A 79 -3.16 3.59 -7.24
CA SER A 79 -4.45 2.97 -6.90
C SER A 79 -4.27 1.73 -6.02
N GLY A 80 -5.34 1.18 -5.46
CA GLY A 80 -5.32 -0.13 -4.81
C GLY A 80 -5.66 -0.13 -3.31
N VAL A 81 -5.10 -1.11 -2.60
CA VAL A 81 -5.45 -1.43 -1.21
C VAL A 81 -4.98 -0.33 -0.25
N LEU A 82 -5.93 0.33 0.42
CA LEU A 82 -5.69 1.33 1.46
C LEU A 82 -6.38 0.90 2.76
N LEU A 83 -5.60 0.79 3.82
CA LEU A 83 -6.08 0.46 5.16
C LEU A 83 -6.26 1.72 6.00
N LEU A 84 -7.43 1.85 6.62
CA LEU A 84 -7.78 2.95 7.50
C LEU A 84 -8.19 2.40 8.88
N GLY A 85 -7.58 2.91 9.95
CA GLY A 85 -7.99 2.64 11.33
C GLY A 85 -8.92 3.74 11.82
N LEU A 86 -10.09 3.35 12.33
CA LEU A 86 -11.11 4.25 12.86
C LEU A 86 -11.06 4.30 14.39
N ARG A 87 -11.26 5.49 14.95
CA ARG A 87 -11.33 5.76 16.40
C ARG A 87 -10.14 5.18 17.17
N THR A 88 -10.39 4.21 18.06
CA THR A 88 -9.35 3.56 18.87
C THR A 88 -8.37 2.73 18.04
N ALA A 89 -8.79 2.24 16.87
CA ALA A 89 -7.94 1.49 15.96
C ALA A 89 -6.94 2.36 15.18
N THR A 90 -6.93 3.68 15.37
CA THR A 90 -5.86 4.55 14.86
C THR A 90 -4.48 4.17 15.42
N LYS A 91 -4.42 3.66 16.66
CA LYS A 91 -3.22 3.09 17.28
C LYS A 91 -2.76 1.83 16.55
N MET A 92 -3.69 0.95 16.20
CA MET A 92 -3.43 -0.28 15.44
C MET A 92 -2.96 0.04 14.00
N ALA A 93 -3.54 1.04 13.35
CA ALA A 93 -3.06 1.51 12.05
C ALA A 93 -1.62 2.04 12.13
N LYS A 94 -1.29 2.82 13.17
CA LYS A 94 0.10 3.25 13.43
C LYS A 94 1.03 2.05 13.62
N TYR A 95 0.59 1.05 14.37
CA TYR A 95 1.35 -0.16 14.63
C TYR A 95 1.66 -0.97 13.35
N ILE A 96 0.66 -1.24 12.53
CA ILE A 96 0.84 -1.91 11.24
C ILE A 96 1.80 -1.12 10.34
N ARG A 97 1.71 0.23 10.37
CA ARG A 97 2.63 1.09 9.62
C ARG A 97 4.07 0.97 10.10
N GLU A 98 4.28 0.83 11.41
CA GLU A 98 5.60 0.69 12.03
C GLU A 98 6.21 -0.69 11.82
N ASN A 99 5.37 -1.72 11.66
CA ASN A 99 5.80 -3.07 11.27
C ASN A 99 6.32 -3.16 9.82
N LYS A 100 6.16 -2.10 9.00
CA LYS A 100 6.65 -2.03 7.60
C LYS A 100 6.34 -3.31 6.80
N PRO A 101 5.09 -3.79 6.75
CA PRO A 101 4.77 -5.05 6.09
C PRO A 101 5.09 -4.99 4.60
N THR A 102 5.34 -6.15 4.02
CA THR A 102 5.56 -6.29 2.58
C THR A 102 4.33 -5.85 1.80
N ARG A 103 4.57 -5.19 0.68
CA ARG A 103 3.54 -4.78 -0.27
C ARG A 103 3.84 -5.37 -1.64
N ALA A 104 2.79 -5.63 -2.38
CA ALA A 104 2.90 -6.02 -3.77
C ALA A 104 2.19 -4.99 -4.65
N TYR A 105 2.85 -4.64 -5.75
CA TYR A 105 2.41 -3.64 -6.71
C TYR A 105 2.34 -4.25 -8.09
N ARG A 106 1.33 -3.84 -8.85
CA ARG A 106 1.28 -3.98 -10.30
C ARG A 106 1.63 -2.63 -10.91
N VAL A 107 2.72 -2.57 -11.64
CA VAL A 107 3.25 -1.35 -12.26
C VAL A 107 3.21 -1.52 -13.77
N LYS A 108 2.48 -0.62 -14.43
CA LYS A 108 2.38 -0.57 -15.89
C LYS A 108 3.38 0.45 -16.42
N GLY A 109 4.11 0.06 -17.45
CA GLY A 109 5.06 0.90 -18.15
C GLY A 109 4.85 0.83 -19.66
N VAL A 110 5.29 1.89 -20.34
CA VAL A 110 5.31 1.98 -21.81
C VAL A 110 6.75 2.25 -22.24
N LEU A 111 7.23 1.45 -23.20
CA LEU A 111 8.53 1.62 -23.84
C LEU A 111 8.47 2.66 -24.97
N GLY A 112 9.61 3.26 -25.29
CA GLY A 112 9.80 4.19 -26.41
C GLY A 112 9.55 5.66 -26.07
N SER A 113 9.24 6.01 -24.82
CA SER A 113 9.16 7.40 -24.41
C SER A 113 9.42 7.58 -22.92
N ALA A 114 10.05 8.71 -22.57
CA ALA A 114 10.20 9.18 -21.20
C ALA A 114 9.46 10.50 -20.98
N THR A 115 8.98 10.72 -19.76
CA THR A 115 8.32 11.95 -19.32
C THR A 115 9.09 12.59 -18.17
N ASP A 116 8.95 13.90 -18.01
CA ASP A 116 9.58 14.68 -16.94
C ASP A 116 9.20 14.20 -15.52
N THR A 117 7.95 13.77 -15.32
CA THR A 117 7.45 13.22 -14.04
C THR A 117 7.64 11.72 -13.88
N ALA A 118 8.23 11.05 -14.89
CA ALA A 118 8.27 9.59 -15.04
C ALA A 118 6.89 8.90 -14.93
N TYR A 119 5.81 9.67 -15.15
CA TYR A 119 4.43 9.20 -15.18
C TYR A 119 3.68 9.76 -16.39
N LYS A 120 2.54 9.18 -16.76
CA LYS A 120 1.75 9.53 -17.95
C LYS A 120 1.20 10.97 -17.99
N ASP A 121 1.18 11.67 -16.86
CA ASP A 121 0.71 13.06 -16.75
C ASP A 121 1.78 14.08 -17.17
N GLY A 122 3.04 13.65 -17.20
CA GLY A 122 4.18 14.48 -17.53
C GLY A 122 4.33 14.76 -19.02
N LYS A 123 5.08 15.80 -19.35
CA LYS A 123 5.44 16.12 -20.73
C LYS A 123 6.47 15.12 -21.23
N THR A 124 6.31 14.64 -22.47
CA THR A 124 7.29 13.76 -23.11
C THR A 124 8.59 14.53 -23.35
N VAL A 125 9.68 14.08 -22.73
CA VAL A 125 11.01 14.67 -22.87
C VAL A 125 11.87 13.94 -23.89
N GLU A 126 11.61 12.64 -24.09
CA GLU A 126 12.42 11.79 -24.96
C GLU A 126 11.52 10.76 -25.66
N ARG A 127 11.86 10.45 -26.91
CA ARG A 127 11.28 9.35 -27.68
C ARG A 127 12.39 8.51 -28.27
N THR A 128 12.26 7.19 -28.14
CA THR A 128 13.25 6.21 -28.58
C THR A 128 12.57 5.04 -29.25
N THR A 129 13.33 4.27 -30.02
CA THR A 129 12.83 3.03 -30.62
C THR A 129 12.72 1.94 -29.55
N TRP A 130 11.72 1.09 -29.69
CA TRP A 130 11.46 -0.04 -28.76
C TRP A 130 11.30 -1.38 -29.50
N LYS A 131 11.28 -1.37 -30.84
CA LYS A 131 11.00 -2.56 -31.68
C LYS A 131 12.01 -3.70 -31.48
N HIS A 132 13.22 -3.39 -31.01
CA HIS A 132 14.25 -4.37 -30.69
C HIS A 132 14.02 -5.09 -29.36
N VAL A 133 13.12 -4.57 -28.50
CA VAL A 133 12.85 -5.13 -27.18
C VAL A 133 11.88 -6.31 -27.30
N LYS A 134 12.37 -7.51 -26.97
CA LYS A 134 11.60 -8.75 -26.89
C LYS A 134 11.42 -9.17 -25.44
N TYR A 135 10.47 -10.06 -25.19
CA TYR A 135 10.18 -10.61 -23.87
C TYR A 135 11.45 -11.14 -23.16
N VAL A 136 12.29 -11.88 -23.88
CA VAL A 136 13.55 -12.45 -23.36
C VAL A 136 14.50 -11.39 -22.80
N HIS A 137 14.55 -10.20 -23.42
CA HIS A 137 15.42 -9.11 -22.94
C HIS A 137 14.92 -8.57 -21.59
N ILE A 138 13.60 -8.42 -21.43
CA ILE A 138 13.00 -7.99 -20.16
C ILE A 138 13.22 -9.05 -19.09
N GLU A 139 12.93 -10.31 -19.37
CA GLU A 139 13.05 -11.39 -18.38
C GLU A 139 14.49 -11.54 -17.86
N THR A 140 15.47 -11.48 -18.77
CA THR A 140 16.91 -11.51 -18.43
C THR A 140 17.30 -10.30 -17.57
N LEU A 141 16.83 -9.11 -17.96
CA LEU A 141 17.09 -7.88 -17.22
C LEU A 141 16.48 -7.91 -15.81
N LEU A 142 15.22 -8.32 -15.68
CA LEU A 142 14.52 -8.38 -14.39
C LEU A 142 15.21 -9.36 -13.43
N SER A 143 15.67 -10.51 -13.95
CA SER A 143 16.43 -11.49 -13.18
C SER A 143 17.75 -10.89 -12.65
N SER A 144 18.47 -10.17 -13.50
CA SER A 144 19.70 -9.46 -13.11
C SER A 144 19.44 -8.33 -12.09
N MET A 145 18.37 -7.55 -12.29
CA MET A 145 17.95 -6.50 -11.36
C MET A 145 17.58 -7.06 -10.00
N GLN A 146 16.85 -8.18 -9.94
CA GLN A 146 16.49 -8.84 -8.69
C GLN A 146 17.75 -9.29 -7.93
N ALA A 147 18.70 -9.95 -8.61
CA ALA A 147 19.96 -10.38 -8.01
C ALA A 147 20.79 -9.19 -7.50
N SER A 148 20.84 -8.09 -8.24
CA SER A 148 21.53 -6.86 -7.83
C SER A 148 20.90 -6.25 -6.57
N HIS A 149 19.58 -6.16 -6.51
CA HIS A 149 18.87 -5.65 -5.33
C HIS A 149 19.05 -6.55 -4.12
N GLN A 150 19.06 -7.87 -4.30
CA GLN A 150 19.33 -8.83 -3.23
C GLN A 150 20.73 -8.63 -2.66
N ARG A 151 21.77 -8.56 -3.50
CA ARG A 151 23.16 -8.30 -3.02
C ARG A 151 23.25 -6.98 -2.26
N LYS A 152 22.67 -5.91 -2.81
CA LYS A 152 22.64 -4.59 -2.19
C LYS A 152 21.92 -4.61 -0.83
N MET A 153 20.88 -5.42 -0.69
CA MET A 153 20.17 -5.59 0.58
C MET A 153 21.08 -6.19 1.67
N PHE A 154 21.87 -7.23 1.35
CA PHE A 154 22.86 -7.80 2.28
C PHE A 154 23.98 -6.80 2.62
N GLU A 155 24.50 -6.11 1.61
CA GLU A 155 25.53 -5.08 1.78
C GLU A 155 25.07 -3.92 2.67
N LEU A 156 23.84 -3.41 2.46
CA LEU A 156 23.23 -2.38 3.31
C LEU A 156 23.02 -2.82 4.76
N CYS A 157 23.00 -4.13 4.99
CA CYS A 157 22.94 -4.71 6.32
C CYS A 157 24.32 -5.00 6.91
N GLY A 158 25.41 -4.74 6.17
CA GLY A 158 26.78 -5.00 6.59
C GLY A 158 27.14 -6.48 6.63
N VAL A 159 26.44 -7.33 5.86
CA VAL A 159 26.64 -8.77 5.83
C VAL A 159 27.11 -9.19 4.45
N ASP A 160 28.20 -9.96 4.39
CA ASP A 160 28.59 -10.62 3.15
C ASP A 160 27.59 -11.74 2.85
N ILE A 161 27.05 -11.73 1.63
CA ILE A 161 26.10 -12.73 1.13
C ILE A 161 26.65 -14.16 1.20
N ARG A 162 27.97 -14.34 1.23
CA ARG A 162 28.63 -15.65 1.34
C ARG A 162 28.81 -16.15 2.78
N SER A 163 28.46 -15.34 3.77
CA SER A 163 28.64 -15.69 5.18
C SER A 163 27.56 -16.64 5.69
N GLN A 164 27.89 -17.41 6.73
CA GLN A 164 26.91 -18.22 7.46
C GLN A 164 25.78 -17.35 8.05
N THR A 165 26.11 -16.14 8.49
CA THR A 165 25.14 -15.16 8.99
C THR A 165 24.12 -14.78 7.91
N ALA A 166 24.54 -14.57 6.66
CA ALA A 166 23.61 -14.31 5.56
C ALA A 166 22.62 -15.47 5.35
N TYR A 167 23.10 -16.70 5.46
CA TYR A 167 22.28 -17.90 5.33
C TYR A 167 21.25 -18.02 6.47
N GLU A 168 21.68 -17.84 7.71
CA GLU A 168 20.80 -17.85 8.88
C GLU A 168 19.70 -16.79 8.77
N LEU A 169 20.04 -15.58 8.33
CA LEU A 169 19.09 -14.49 8.11
C LEU A 169 18.08 -14.82 7.00
N ALA A 170 18.54 -15.46 5.92
CA ALA A 170 17.66 -15.86 4.83
C ALA A 170 16.63 -16.92 5.27
N ILE A 171 16.98 -17.80 6.21
CA ILE A 171 16.05 -18.78 6.81
C ILE A 171 15.02 -18.10 7.70
N GLN A 172 15.43 -17.10 8.49
CA GLN A 172 14.55 -16.38 9.42
C GLN A 172 13.49 -15.53 8.71
N GLY A 173 13.67 -15.23 7.42
CA GLY A 173 12.68 -14.60 6.57
C GLY A 173 13.21 -13.42 5.77
N PRO A 174 12.33 -12.51 5.31
CA PRO A 174 12.75 -11.39 4.46
C PRO A 174 13.62 -10.40 5.23
N ILE A 175 14.85 -10.22 4.77
CA ILE A 175 15.86 -9.33 5.36
C ILE A 175 15.38 -7.88 5.30
N ARG A 176 15.69 -7.12 6.35
CA ARG A 176 15.31 -5.71 6.45
C ARG A 176 16.50 -4.85 6.85
N PRO A 177 16.79 -3.77 6.10
CA PRO A 177 17.86 -2.87 6.48
C PRO A 177 17.50 -2.15 7.77
N THR A 178 18.52 -1.89 8.59
CA THR A 178 18.40 -1.09 9.82
C THR A 178 17.82 0.30 9.51
N ASN A 179 18.16 0.85 8.34
CA ASN A 179 17.58 2.10 7.84
C ASN A 179 16.24 1.86 7.14
N SER A 180 15.15 2.10 7.87
CA SER A 180 13.77 1.98 7.37
C SER A 180 13.38 2.97 6.26
N LYS A 181 14.26 3.90 5.87
CA LYS A 181 14.03 4.81 4.74
C LYS A 181 14.45 4.22 3.40
N ILE A 182 15.26 3.16 3.40
CA ILE A 182 15.74 2.57 2.16
C ILE A 182 14.68 1.60 1.64
N PRO A 183 14.17 1.81 0.40
CA PRO A 183 13.26 0.86 -0.23
C PRO A 183 14.00 -0.44 -0.55
N VAL A 184 13.34 -1.57 -0.34
CA VAL A 184 13.89 -2.89 -0.62
C VAL A 184 12.97 -3.64 -1.55
N LEU A 185 13.53 -4.12 -2.66
CA LEU A 185 12.88 -4.95 -3.65
C LEU A 185 13.16 -6.43 -3.32
N TYR A 186 12.13 -7.21 -3.03
CA TYR A 186 12.24 -8.64 -2.78
C TYR A 186 12.07 -9.47 -4.05
N GLY A 187 11.19 -9.02 -4.96
CA GLY A 187 10.90 -9.74 -6.19
C GLY A 187 10.33 -8.82 -7.24
N ILE A 188 10.66 -9.11 -8.49
CA ILE A 188 10.15 -8.41 -9.66
C ILE A 188 9.93 -9.42 -10.77
N LYS A 189 8.74 -9.41 -11.38
CA LYS A 189 8.42 -10.29 -12.50
C LYS A 189 7.62 -9.54 -13.55
N CYS A 190 7.81 -9.90 -14.81
CA CYS A 190 6.94 -9.47 -15.89
C CYS A 190 5.71 -10.38 -15.93
N VAL A 191 4.51 -9.80 -15.87
CA VAL A 191 3.24 -10.56 -15.91
C VAL A 191 2.55 -10.41 -17.24
N HIS A 192 2.74 -9.27 -17.90
CA HIS A 192 2.15 -8.99 -19.20
C HIS A 192 3.16 -8.24 -20.06
N PHE A 193 3.31 -8.66 -21.32
CA PHE A 193 4.20 -8.02 -22.26
C PHE A 193 3.56 -7.97 -23.65
N GLU A 194 3.06 -6.80 -24.02
CA GLU A 194 2.48 -6.49 -25.32
C GLU A 194 3.09 -5.17 -25.78
N PRO A 195 4.33 -5.20 -26.31
CA PRO A 195 5.10 -3.99 -26.55
C PRO A 195 4.34 -3.00 -27.46
N PRO A 196 4.35 -1.70 -27.14
CA PRO A 196 5.25 -1.05 -26.17
C PRO A 196 4.80 -1.17 -24.70
N ASP A 197 3.62 -1.71 -24.42
CA ASP A 197 3.08 -1.86 -23.07
C ASP A 197 3.63 -3.10 -22.35
N PHE A 198 3.93 -2.92 -21.07
CA PHE A 198 4.32 -4.04 -20.20
C PHE A 198 3.83 -3.81 -18.77
N THR A 199 3.64 -4.91 -18.05
CA THR A 199 3.18 -4.89 -16.66
C THR A 199 4.09 -5.75 -15.79
N LEU A 200 4.59 -5.14 -14.73
CA LEU A 200 5.43 -5.78 -13.73
C LEU A 200 4.65 -6.01 -12.44
N GLU A 201 4.90 -7.13 -11.79
CA GLU A 201 4.55 -7.34 -10.39
C GLU A 201 5.80 -7.23 -9.53
N ILE A 202 5.75 -6.30 -8.59
CA ILE A 202 6.86 -5.92 -7.71
C ILE A 202 6.47 -6.18 -6.27
N GLN A 203 7.29 -6.92 -5.53
CA GLN A 203 7.17 -7.08 -4.08
C GLN A 203 8.28 -6.30 -3.38
N CYS A 204 7.89 -5.39 -2.48
CA CYS A 204 8.83 -4.49 -1.82
C CYS A 204 8.38 -4.07 -0.42
N ILE A 205 9.29 -3.41 0.30
CA ILE A 205 9.03 -2.68 1.54
C ILE A 205 9.64 -1.28 1.48
N ASN A 206 9.14 -0.38 2.33
CA ASN A 206 9.63 1.01 2.48
C ASN A 206 9.67 1.79 1.16
N GLU A 207 8.88 1.36 0.18
CA GLU A 207 8.80 1.99 -1.13
C GLU A 207 8.01 3.30 -1.09
N ASN A 208 8.31 4.16 -2.05
CA ASN A 208 7.52 5.32 -2.37
C ASN A 208 7.11 5.27 -3.85
N GLU A 209 6.16 6.14 -4.23
CA GLU A 209 5.65 6.17 -5.59
C GLU A 209 6.74 6.50 -6.63
N MET A 210 7.65 7.41 -6.29
CA MET A 210 8.74 7.83 -7.17
C MET A 210 9.74 6.70 -7.43
N TYR A 211 10.01 5.86 -6.44
CA TYR A 211 10.89 4.69 -6.56
C TYR A 211 10.31 3.64 -7.52
N LEU A 212 9.01 3.39 -7.47
CA LEU A 212 8.36 2.48 -8.41
C LEU A 212 8.41 3.03 -9.85
N LYS A 213 8.25 4.35 -10.02
CA LYS A 213 8.42 5.02 -11.32
C LYS A 213 9.87 4.95 -11.81
N SER A 214 10.85 5.13 -10.93
CA SER A 214 12.27 5.07 -11.30
C SER A 214 12.71 3.68 -11.74
N ILE A 215 12.12 2.61 -11.19
CA ILE A 215 12.38 1.23 -11.66
C ILE A 215 11.98 1.09 -13.13
N ILE A 216 10.81 1.61 -13.52
CA ILE A 216 10.36 1.57 -14.92
C ILE A 216 11.33 2.33 -15.83
N HIS A 217 11.76 3.51 -15.40
CA HIS A 217 12.74 4.30 -16.14
C HIS A 217 14.09 3.58 -16.28
N GLU A 218 14.61 3.00 -15.20
CA GLU A 218 15.85 2.21 -15.19
C GLU A 218 15.77 1.01 -16.14
N ILE A 219 14.62 0.34 -16.19
CA ILE A 219 14.37 -0.77 -17.13
C ILE A 219 14.45 -0.28 -18.58
N GLY A 220 13.81 0.86 -18.89
CA GLY A 220 13.90 1.47 -20.23
C GLY A 220 15.36 1.71 -20.63
N MET A 221 16.11 2.39 -19.76
CA MET A 221 17.52 2.72 -19.99
C MET A 221 18.39 1.48 -20.22
N LYS A 222 18.23 0.43 -19.40
CA LYS A 222 19.00 -0.82 -19.53
C LYS A 222 18.64 -1.64 -20.76
N LEU A 223 17.46 -1.42 -21.35
CA LEU A 223 17.05 -2.03 -22.62
C LEU A 223 17.44 -1.17 -23.85
N HIS A 224 18.25 -0.12 -23.65
CA HIS A 224 18.61 0.85 -24.69
C HIS A 224 17.36 1.47 -25.34
N SER A 225 16.37 1.80 -24.52
CA SER A 225 15.15 2.51 -24.90
C SER A 225 14.83 3.51 -23.79
N SER A 226 13.63 4.07 -23.81
CA SER A 226 13.10 4.94 -22.76
C SER A 226 11.79 4.35 -22.26
N ALA A 227 11.49 4.53 -20.98
CA ALA A 227 10.21 4.09 -20.43
C ALA A 227 9.70 5.05 -19.37
N HIS A 228 8.38 5.12 -19.26
CA HIS A 228 7.68 5.86 -18.21
C HIS A 228 6.51 5.02 -17.69
N CYS A 229 6.07 5.34 -16.48
CA CYS A 229 4.98 4.62 -15.83
C CYS A 229 3.62 5.15 -16.26
N THR A 230 2.69 4.26 -16.59
CA THR A 230 1.31 4.62 -16.98
C THR A 230 0.28 4.27 -15.91
N GLY A 231 0.61 3.37 -14.98
CA GLY A 231 -0.30 2.98 -13.90
C GLY A 231 0.42 2.30 -12.74
N LEU A 232 0.01 2.64 -11.52
CA LEU A 232 0.50 2.07 -10.28
C LEU A 232 -0.69 1.52 -9.49
N GLN A 233 -0.63 0.25 -9.11
CA GLN A 233 -1.68 -0.40 -8.33
C GLN A 233 -1.09 -1.22 -7.20
N CYS A 234 -1.39 -0.87 -5.95
CA CYS A 234 -1.13 -1.69 -4.78
C CYS A 234 -2.13 -2.85 -4.77
N ILE A 235 -1.67 -4.05 -5.15
CA ILE A 235 -2.51 -5.26 -5.22
C ILE A 235 -2.62 -5.95 -3.86
N ARG A 236 -1.61 -5.79 -2.99
CA ARG A 236 -1.57 -6.43 -1.68
C ARG A 236 -0.80 -5.58 -0.68
N HIS A 237 -1.35 -5.45 0.52
CA HIS A 237 -0.68 -4.89 1.68
C HIS A 237 -0.71 -5.91 2.82
N SER A 238 0.44 -6.52 3.11
CA SER A 238 0.52 -7.65 4.06
C SER A 238 -0.42 -8.80 3.66
N CYS A 239 -1.45 -9.04 4.47
CA CYS A 239 -2.46 -10.08 4.29
C CYS A 239 -3.72 -9.56 3.59
N PHE A 240 -3.79 -8.26 3.31
CA PHE A 240 -4.95 -7.64 2.65
C PHE A 240 -4.73 -7.56 1.14
N SER A 241 -5.69 -8.09 0.41
CA SER A 241 -5.71 -8.13 -1.05
C SER A 241 -6.75 -7.15 -1.61
N LEU A 242 -6.85 -7.07 -2.95
CA LEU A 242 -7.90 -6.30 -3.62
C LEU A 242 -9.31 -6.82 -3.30
N ASP A 243 -9.45 -8.13 -3.03
CA ASP A 243 -10.75 -8.76 -2.75
C ASP A 243 -11.30 -8.40 -1.36
N ASP A 244 -10.44 -7.89 -0.48
CA ASP A 244 -10.82 -7.38 0.84
C ASP A 244 -11.21 -5.89 0.80
N ALA A 245 -10.93 -5.19 -0.31
CA ALA A 245 -11.03 -3.75 -0.39
C ALA A 245 -12.42 -3.28 -0.85
N LEU A 246 -13.06 -2.43 -0.05
CA LEU A 246 -14.33 -1.81 -0.40
C LEU A 246 -14.18 -0.80 -1.55
N LEU A 247 -14.88 -1.06 -2.65
CA LEU A 247 -15.04 -0.13 -3.76
C LEU A 247 -15.90 1.08 -3.36
N ARG A 248 -15.73 2.20 -4.07
CA ARG A 248 -16.46 3.46 -3.80
C ARG A 248 -17.98 3.31 -3.75
N LYS A 249 -18.54 2.43 -4.58
CA LYS A 249 -19.98 2.13 -4.62
C LYS A 249 -20.50 1.46 -3.34
N HIS A 250 -19.63 0.82 -2.57
CA HIS A 250 -19.92 0.12 -1.32
C HIS A 250 -19.44 0.90 -0.10
N TRP A 251 -19.27 2.22 -0.20
CA TRP A 251 -19.00 3.06 0.96
C TRP A 251 -20.30 3.41 1.70
N THR A 252 -21.11 2.39 1.97
CA THR A 252 -22.29 2.49 2.84
C THR A 252 -21.87 2.11 4.26
N LEU A 253 -22.59 2.62 5.26
CA LEU A 253 -22.24 2.35 6.65
C LEU A 253 -22.32 0.85 6.99
N GLN A 254 -23.27 0.12 6.40
CA GLN A 254 -23.42 -1.32 6.61
C GLN A 254 -22.22 -2.08 6.03
N ASP A 255 -21.85 -1.79 4.77
CA ASP A 255 -20.70 -2.40 4.11
C ASP A 255 -19.40 -2.11 4.87
N ILE A 256 -19.24 -0.90 5.40
CA ILE A 256 -18.09 -0.48 6.21
C ILE A 256 -17.98 -1.31 7.49
N VAL A 257 -19.10 -1.53 8.20
CA VAL A 257 -19.12 -2.35 9.42
C VAL A 257 -18.81 -3.81 9.09
N THR A 258 -19.42 -4.38 8.06
CA THR A 258 -19.14 -5.76 7.62
C THR A 258 -17.70 -5.94 7.17
N ASN A 259 -17.14 -4.97 6.44
CA ASN A 259 -15.73 -5.00 6.06
C ASN A 259 -14.81 -4.91 7.28
N MET A 260 -15.17 -4.10 8.28
CA MET A 260 -14.41 -3.99 9.52
C MET A 260 -14.36 -5.30 10.29
N GLU A 261 -15.47 -6.03 10.38
CA GLU A 261 -15.52 -7.36 10.98
C GLU A 261 -14.59 -8.34 10.26
N ARG A 262 -14.65 -8.37 8.92
CA ARG A 262 -13.75 -9.18 8.09
C ARG A 262 -12.28 -8.80 8.30
N CYS A 263 -11.95 -7.51 8.30
CA CYS A 263 -10.58 -7.03 8.50
C CYS A 263 -10.05 -7.39 9.90
N ASN A 264 -10.87 -7.25 10.94
CA ASN A 264 -10.49 -7.64 12.30
C ASN A 264 -10.25 -9.15 12.41
N LYS A 265 -11.02 -9.98 11.69
CA LYS A 265 -10.78 -11.42 11.61
C LYS A 265 -9.42 -11.74 10.97
N ILE A 266 -9.13 -11.13 9.82
CA ILE A 266 -7.84 -11.28 9.11
C ILE A 266 -6.67 -10.90 10.01
N ILE A 267 -6.78 -9.77 10.73
CA ILE A 267 -5.73 -9.28 11.64
C ILE A 267 -5.46 -10.28 12.78
N LYS A 268 -6.53 -10.81 13.40
CA LYS A 268 -6.42 -11.80 14.48
C LYS A 268 -5.79 -13.11 14.02
N GLU A 269 -6.25 -13.65 12.89
CA GLU A 269 -5.75 -14.90 12.32
C GLU A 269 -4.26 -14.80 11.95
N ASN A 270 -3.86 -13.66 11.39
CA ASN A 270 -2.48 -13.43 10.96
C ASN A 270 -1.60 -12.82 12.06
N LYS A 271 -2.11 -12.67 13.30
CA LYS A 271 -1.41 -12.08 14.45
C LYS A 271 -0.72 -10.74 14.11
N MET A 272 -1.35 -9.92 13.25
CA MET A 272 -0.76 -8.65 12.79
C MET A 272 -0.62 -7.60 13.90
N ASP A 273 -1.28 -7.82 15.05
CA ASP A 273 -1.16 -7.03 16.26
C ASP A 273 0.13 -7.30 17.05
N LYS A 274 0.92 -8.30 16.63
CA LYS A 274 2.22 -8.59 17.22
C LYS A 274 3.34 -7.93 16.43
N LYS A 275 4.44 -7.64 17.12
CA LYS A 275 5.58 -6.97 16.52
C LYS A 275 6.21 -8.05 15.68
N GLN A 276 6.33 -7.81 14.38
CA GLN A 276 7.02 -8.78 13.56
C GLN A 276 8.48 -8.81 14.02
N GLU A 277 8.87 -9.95 14.58
CA GLU A 277 10.26 -10.29 14.86
C GLU A 277 10.92 -10.53 13.50
N TYR A 278 11.49 -9.48 12.95
CA TYR A 278 12.32 -9.60 11.77
C TYR A 278 13.74 -9.92 12.19
N ALA A 279 14.46 -10.54 11.28
CA ALA A 279 15.92 -10.51 11.23
C ALA A 279 16.38 -9.04 11.07
N SER A 280 16.37 -8.29 12.17
CA SER A 280 16.88 -6.92 12.25
C SER A 280 18.33 -6.99 12.67
N LEU A 281 19.25 -6.64 11.76
CA LEU A 281 20.65 -6.51 12.13
C LEU A 281 20.84 -5.19 12.88
N GLN A 282 21.28 -5.30 14.13
CA GLN A 282 21.96 -4.20 14.81
C GLN A 282 23.33 -4.06 14.18
N LYS A 283 23.82 -2.82 14.02
CA LYS A 283 25.21 -2.58 13.60
C LYS A 283 26.13 -3.43 14.47
N ILE A 284 27.03 -4.19 13.85
CA ILE A 284 28.16 -4.79 14.56
C ILE A 284 28.81 -3.65 15.33
N ARG A 285 28.86 -3.74 16.66
CA ARG A 285 29.65 -2.81 17.47
C ARG A 285 31.06 -2.92 16.93
N THR A 286 31.55 -1.86 16.30
CA THR A 286 32.96 -1.75 15.97
C THR A 286 33.71 -1.91 17.29
N VAL A 287 34.34 -3.07 17.47
CA VAL A 287 35.28 -3.27 18.56
C VAL A 287 36.41 -2.28 18.27
N GLN A 288 36.59 -1.31 19.16
CA GLN A 288 37.72 -0.38 19.13
C GLN A 288 39.04 -1.13 19.31
#